data_AF-A0A7C5XW34-F1
#
_entry.id   AF-A0A7C5XW34-F1
#
_cell.length_a   1.000
_cell.length_b   1.000
_cell.length_c   1.000
_cell.angle_alpha   90.00
_cell.angle_beta   90.00
_cell.angle_gamma   90.00
#
_symmetry.space_group_name_H-M   'P 1'
#
loop_
_entity.id
_entity.type
_entity.pdbx_description
1 polymer ?
#
loop_
_entity_poly.entity_id
_entity_poly.type
_entity_poly.pdbx_seq_one_letter_code
_entity_poly.pdbx_strand_id
1 'polypeptide(L)'
;MQLVGEISGSLSDPRFDGIAEIEDGSFRIPGSSIVFSSLDGTAILSPQGIELDGATFRVLGGSGRAGGWIRMESSGPDFDLSGTITRARLEILPGLSPRLRGDWWFRGAGSDLTLGGDLKIGRTLLRRKDELSSILLDWFAKRRRPATATLPNLDIRVEGDRAIDARNAFLRFQTSVFLHVTGTPAQPGLVGKIELSEGGEFTFQGVRYDIDSGLITFSDPTQIVPNLDLRLRARVDVYEIWVNLSGSGDRIIPTLSSDPPLSQEEIVALLATGHRASDTSSSSGGNLASSILSSSLGEVLDQRARSLLAVDQVRIDPFSESDAGSPTARVTLVKQLTPTWTIAVESNLASNREEVFFSRWILAPQVYLELTRQRDGSWTTDLRLRKRY
;
A
#
# COMPACT_ATOMS: atom_id res chain seq x y z
N MET A 1 1.75 11.02 39.58
CA MET A 1 0.70 12.07 39.56
C MET A 1 0.42 12.47 41.00
N GLN A 2 0.76 13.71 41.34
CA GLN A 2 0.46 14.32 42.63
C GLN A 2 -0.59 15.40 42.39
N LEU A 3 -1.70 15.34 43.13
CA LEU A 3 -2.80 16.29 43.01
C LEU A 3 -2.86 17.14 44.28
N VAL A 4 -2.77 18.46 44.13
CA VAL A 4 -2.99 19.42 45.21
C VAL A 4 -4.20 20.25 44.82
N GLY A 5 -5.37 19.96 45.41
CA GLY A 5 -6.60 20.64 45.06
C GLY A 5 -7.78 20.27 45.97
N GLU A 6 -8.86 21.01 45.81
CA GLU A 6 -10.14 20.79 46.48
C GLU A 6 -11.13 20.18 45.48
N ILE A 7 -11.84 19.13 45.92
CA ILE A 7 -12.97 18.56 45.20
C ILE A 7 -14.23 19.01 45.92
N SER A 8 -15.06 19.79 45.25
CA SER A 8 -16.34 20.28 45.75
C SER A 8 -17.48 19.87 44.80
N GLY A 9 -18.73 20.21 45.09
CA GLY A 9 -19.88 19.89 44.24
C GLY A 9 -20.59 18.57 44.57
N SER A 10 -21.52 18.16 43.70
CA SER A 10 -22.33 16.95 43.90
C SER A 10 -21.73 15.76 43.16
N LEU A 11 -22.11 14.53 43.52
CA LEU A 11 -21.61 13.32 42.84
C LEU A 11 -21.93 13.30 41.33
N SER A 12 -22.95 14.05 40.91
CA SER A 12 -23.37 14.26 39.52
C SER A 12 -22.77 15.51 38.86
N ASP A 13 -22.12 16.38 39.62
CA ASP A 13 -21.44 17.61 39.14
C ASP A 13 -20.22 17.91 40.03
N PRO A 14 -19.16 17.08 39.97
CA PRO A 14 -17.96 17.29 40.76
C PRO A 14 -17.18 18.49 40.20
N ARG A 15 -16.88 19.44 41.08
CA ARG A 15 -16.07 20.63 40.79
C ARG A 15 -14.66 20.39 41.30
N PHE A 16 -13.71 20.42 40.38
CA PHE A 16 -12.29 20.28 40.69
C PHE A 16 -11.66 21.67 40.60
N ASP A 17 -10.96 22.07 41.66
CA ASP A 17 -10.14 23.28 41.67
C ASP A 17 -8.76 22.92 42.25
N GLY A 18 -7.70 23.17 41.50
CA GLY A 18 -6.34 22.93 41.98
C GLY A 18 -5.33 22.68 40.89
N ILE A 19 -4.16 22.19 41.30
CA ILE A 19 -3.03 21.93 40.42
C ILE A 19 -2.70 20.44 40.49
N ALA A 20 -2.66 19.80 39.33
CA ALA A 20 -2.21 18.43 39.15
C ALA A 20 -0.83 18.42 38.53
N GLU A 21 0.13 17.82 39.24
CA GLU A 21 1.47 17.57 38.73
C GLU A 21 1.54 16.16 38.16
N ILE A 22 1.93 16.07 36.89
CA ILE A 22 2.06 14.82 36.16
C ILE A 22 3.55 14.49 36.10
N GLU A 23 3.90 13.32 36.60
CA GLU A 23 5.25 12.76 36.58
C GLU A 23 5.17 11.36 35.96
N ASP A 24 6.01 11.12 34.95
CA ASP A 24 6.12 9.88 34.16
C ASP A 24 4.77 9.30 33.71
N GLY A 25 3.87 10.18 33.27
CA GLY A 25 2.57 9.80 32.76
C GLY A 25 2.66 9.04 31.43
N SER A 26 1.61 8.28 31.13
CA SER A 26 1.44 7.67 29.80
C SER A 26 0.00 7.75 29.34
N PHE A 27 -0.18 7.97 28.04
CA PHE A 27 -1.47 8.07 27.39
C PHE A 27 -1.44 7.36 26.04
N ARG A 28 -2.50 6.62 25.73
CA ARG A 28 -2.68 5.97 24.42
C ARG A 28 -3.92 6.55 23.77
N ILE A 29 -3.81 6.95 22.51
CA ILE A 29 -4.98 7.38 21.73
C ILE A 29 -5.88 6.14 21.53
N PRO A 30 -7.15 6.17 21.97
CA PRO A 30 -8.09 5.08 21.73
C PRO A 30 -8.17 4.72 20.24
N GLY A 31 -8.14 3.43 19.91
CA GLY A 31 -8.17 2.97 18.52
C GLY A 31 -6.87 3.11 17.74
N SER A 32 -5.79 3.61 18.35
CA SER A 32 -4.47 3.78 17.73
C SER A 32 -3.40 3.00 18.47
N SER A 33 -2.32 2.64 17.77
CA SER A 33 -1.09 2.08 18.36
C SER A 33 -0.13 3.16 18.89
N ILE A 34 -0.47 4.44 18.72
CA ILE A 34 0.35 5.56 19.17
C ILE A 34 0.23 5.73 20.69
N VAL A 35 1.38 5.71 21.36
CA VAL A 35 1.51 5.90 22.81
C VAL A 35 2.39 7.11 23.07
N PHE A 36 1.90 7.99 23.95
CA PHE A 36 2.64 9.07 24.60
C PHE A 36 3.13 8.53 25.95
N SER A 37 4.42 8.66 26.23
CA SER A 37 5.04 8.18 27.47
C SER A 37 5.97 9.24 28.05
N SER A 38 6.44 9.05 29.29
CA SER A 38 7.28 10.04 29.98
C SER A 38 6.65 11.43 29.89
N LEU A 39 5.35 11.49 30.21
CA LEU A 39 4.59 12.72 30.22
C LEU A 39 4.83 13.40 31.56
N ASP A 40 5.49 14.55 31.50
CA ASP A 40 5.83 15.37 32.67
C ASP A 40 5.32 16.79 32.44
N GLY A 41 4.55 17.34 33.38
CA GLY A 41 3.96 18.67 33.23
C GLY A 41 2.93 19.02 34.30
N THR A 42 2.38 20.22 34.18
CA THR A 42 1.44 20.78 35.15
C THR A 42 0.09 21.02 34.50
N ALA A 43 -0.98 20.57 35.15
CA ALA A 43 -2.34 20.83 34.73
C ALA A 43 -3.10 21.60 35.81
N ILE A 44 -3.75 22.69 35.44
CA ILE A 44 -4.63 23.48 36.28
C ILE A 44 -6.04 22.93 36.09
N LEU A 45 -6.64 22.47 37.18
CA LEU A 45 -8.01 21.98 37.22
C LEU A 45 -8.91 23.11 37.69
N SER A 46 -9.98 23.35 36.95
CA SER A 46 -11.02 24.31 37.31
C SER A 46 -12.40 23.73 37.04
N PRO A 47 -13.48 24.36 37.54
CA PRO A 47 -14.84 23.96 37.18
C PRO A 47 -15.15 24.05 35.69
N GLN A 48 -14.37 24.81 34.91
CA GLN A 48 -14.56 24.99 33.47
C GLN A 48 -13.84 23.92 32.65
N GLY A 49 -12.87 23.23 33.25
CA GLY A 49 -12.06 22.22 32.58
C GLY A 49 -10.62 22.15 33.08
N ILE A 50 -9.79 21.49 32.28
CA ILE A 50 -8.38 21.26 32.53
C ILE A 50 -7.57 22.15 31.60
N GLU A 51 -6.67 22.95 32.13
CA GLU A 51 -5.67 23.70 31.38
C GLU A 51 -4.30 23.06 31.58
N LEU A 52 -3.61 22.74 30.49
CA LEU A 52 -2.27 22.19 30.48
C LEU A 52 -1.26 23.33 30.32
N ASP A 53 -0.65 23.74 31.43
CA ASP A 53 0.40 24.77 31.50
C ASP A 53 1.77 24.19 31.09
N GLY A 54 1.78 23.47 29.97
CA GLY A 54 2.95 22.80 29.43
C GLY A 54 3.16 21.38 29.96
N ALA A 55 3.36 20.45 29.03
CA ALA A 55 3.90 19.13 29.32
C ALA A 55 4.94 18.72 28.27
N THR A 56 5.98 18.03 28.71
CA THR A 56 6.88 17.28 27.84
C THR A 56 6.42 15.84 27.72
N PHE A 57 6.65 15.22 26.56
CA PHE A 57 6.31 13.82 26.34
C PHE A 57 7.26 13.15 25.35
N ARG A 58 7.24 11.82 25.30
CA ARG A 58 7.83 11.01 24.23
C ARG A 58 6.74 10.35 23.38
N VAL A 59 6.94 10.34 22.06
CA VAL A 59 6.01 9.72 21.11
C VAL A 59 6.78 9.22 19.89
N LEU A 60 6.47 8.02 19.39
CA LEU A 60 7.09 7.44 18.20
C LEU A 60 8.64 7.49 18.23
N GLY A 61 9.24 7.29 19.41
CA GLY A 61 10.69 7.38 19.63
C GLY A 61 11.30 8.79 19.58
N GLY A 62 10.47 9.82 19.38
CA GLY A 62 10.83 11.24 19.49
C GLY A 62 10.37 11.84 20.81
N SER A 63 10.50 13.16 20.91
CA SER A 63 10.06 13.96 22.06
C SER A 63 9.23 15.16 21.59
N GLY A 64 8.35 15.66 22.44
CA GLY A 64 7.51 16.81 22.14
C GLY A 64 7.16 17.63 23.36
N ARG A 65 6.49 18.75 23.09
CA ARG A 65 5.82 19.59 24.09
C ARG A 65 4.37 19.75 23.71
N ALA A 66 3.49 19.84 24.70
CA ALA A 66 2.07 20.09 24.57
C ALA A 66 1.65 21.19 25.54
N GLY A 67 0.62 21.95 25.18
CA GLY A 67 -0.14 22.81 26.06
C GLY A 67 -1.54 23.00 25.49
N GLY A 68 -2.36 23.76 26.21
CA GLY A 68 -3.74 24.05 25.79
C GLY A 68 -4.75 23.59 26.82
N TRP A 69 -5.98 23.29 26.42
CA TRP A 69 -7.05 23.02 27.37
C TRP A 69 -8.01 21.93 26.90
N ILE A 70 -8.75 21.39 27.88
CA ILE A 70 -9.85 20.45 27.71
C ILE A 70 -11.02 21.02 28.52
N ARG A 71 -12.10 21.42 27.86
CA ARG A 71 -13.31 21.95 28.51
C ARG A 71 -14.39 20.89 28.53
N MET A 72 -15.14 20.83 29.61
CA MET A 72 -16.28 19.94 29.74
C MET A 72 -17.55 20.70 29.35
N GLU A 73 -18.04 20.47 28.13
CA GLU A 73 -19.28 21.04 27.61
C GLU A 73 -20.44 20.05 27.76
N SER A 74 -21.67 20.55 27.65
CA SER A 74 -22.88 19.70 27.71
C SER A 74 -22.94 18.62 26.61
N SER A 75 -22.29 18.85 25.48
CA SER A 75 -22.19 17.94 24.33
C SER A 75 -21.04 16.93 24.45
N GLY A 76 -20.20 17.04 25.47
CA GLY A 76 -18.98 16.24 25.67
C GLY A 76 -17.73 17.12 25.83
N PRO A 77 -16.55 16.51 25.90
CA PRO A 77 -15.30 17.25 26.03
C PRO A 77 -14.96 17.99 24.72
N ASP A 78 -14.58 19.26 24.84
CA ASP A 78 -14.00 20.10 23.80
C ASP A 78 -12.51 20.27 24.06
N PHE A 79 -11.70 20.17 23.00
CA PHE A 79 -10.25 20.13 23.09
C PHE A 79 -9.66 21.28 22.27
N ASP A 80 -8.64 21.92 22.82
CA ASP A 80 -7.67 22.73 22.06
C ASP A 80 -6.29 22.48 22.63
N LEU A 81 -5.63 21.46 22.10
CA LEU A 81 -4.27 21.08 22.47
C LEU A 81 -3.36 21.39 21.30
N SER A 82 -2.16 21.89 21.58
CA SER A 82 -1.16 22.12 20.55
C SER A 82 0.25 21.98 21.10
N GLY A 83 1.21 21.89 20.20
CA GLY A 83 2.60 21.96 20.57
C GLY A 83 3.53 21.48 19.47
N THR A 84 4.65 20.90 19.88
CA THR A 84 5.74 20.54 18.97
C THR A 84 6.11 19.08 19.11
N ILE A 85 6.59 18.49 18.01
CA ILE A 85 7.27 17.19 18.01
C ILE A 85 8.64 17.30 17.35
N THR A 86 9.59 16.52 17.82
CA THR A 86 10.95 16.43 17.28
C THR A 86 11.40 14.99 17.21
N ARG A 87 11.93 14.59 16.05
CA ARG A 87 12.48 13.25 15.78
C ARG A 87 11.48 12.10 15.96
N ALA A 88 10.18 12.36 15.81
CA ALA A 88 9.16 11.32 15.79
C ALA A 88 9.38 10.43 14.56
N ARG A 89 9.50 9.11 14.74
CA ARG A 89 9.76 8.16 13.65
C ARG A 89 8.47 7.44 13.26
N LEU A 90 7.98 7.72 12.07
CA LEU A 90 6.80 7.05 11.52
C LEU A 90 7.23 6.00 10.50
N GLU A 91 6.83 4.74 10.69
CA GLU A 91 7.03 3.72 9.66
C GLU A 91 5.88 3.78 8.65
N ILE A 92 6.18 4.27 7.44
CA ILE A 92 5.20 4.35 6.35
C ILE A 92 5.10 3.01 5.63
N LEU A 93 6.25 2.38 5.39
CA LEU A 93 6.40 1.07 4.77
C LEU A 93 7.69 0.41 5.27
N PRO A 94 7.83 -0.93 5.16
CA PRO A 94 9.01 -1.64 5.67
C PRO A 94 10.29 -1.05 5.07
N GLY A 95 11.23 -0.67 5.93
CA GLY A 95 12.50 -0.06 5.50
C GLY A 95 12.44 1.44 5.21
N LEU A 96 11.27 2.09 5.31
CA LEU A 96 11.11 3.54 5.20
C LEU A 96 10.45 4.11 6.47
N SER A 97 11.28 4.69 7.33
CA SER A 97 10.85 5.25 8.60
C SER A 97 11.28 6.72 8.75
N PRO A 98 10.58 7.66 8.09
CA PRO A 98 10.93 9.06 8.16
C PRO A 98 10.90 9.63 9.57
N ARG A 99 11.80 10.60 9.79
CA ARG A 99 11.81 11.41 11.02
C ARG A 99 11.04 12.71 10.77
N LEU A 100 10.02 12.92 11.57
CA LEU A 100 9.14 14.08 11.52
C LEU A 100 9.54 15.07 12.63
N ARG A 101 9.39 16.36 12.33
CA ARG A 101 9.47 17.46 13.29
C ARG A 101 8.51 18.57 12.89
N GLY A 102 7.99 19.33 13.84
CA GLY A 102 7.12 20.46 13.53
C GLY A 102 6.04 20.66 14.58
N ASP A 103 5.06 21.45 14.20
CA ASP A 103 3.95 21.85 15.06
C ASP A 103 2.75 20.96 14.79
N TRP A 104 1.97 20.72 15.84
CA TRP A 104 0.73 19.94 15.78
C TRP A 104 -0.34 20.59 16.63
N TRP A 105 -1.59 20.30 16.32
CA TRP A 105 -2.75 20.70 17.09
C TRP A 105 -3.82 19.62 17.05
N PHE A 106 -4.62 19.55 18.09
CA PHE A 106 -5.74 18.64 18.26
C PHE A 106 -6.92 19.43 18.79
N ARG A 107 -7.96 19.59 17.96
CA ARG A 107 -9.07 20.52 18.23
C ARG A 107 -10.43 19.93 17.93
N GLY A 108 -11.44 20.39 18.65
CA GLY A 108 -12.85 20.11 18.40
C GLY A 108 -13.53 19.36 19.54
N ALA A 109 -14.81 19.08 19.37
CA ALA A 109 -15.65 18.43 20.36
C ALA A 109 -16.35 17.19 19.81
N GLY A 110 -16.61 16.21 20.66
CA GLY A 110 -17.38 15.01 20.31
C GLY A 110 -16.80 14.23 19.12
N SER A 111 -17.55 14.14 18.02
CA SER A 111 -17.14 13.43 16.80
C SER A 111 -16.31 14.28 15.83
N ASP A 112 -16.24 15.59 16.01
CA ASP A 112 -15.63 16.53 15.05
C ASP A 112 -14.16 16.86 15.40
N LEU A 113 -13.53 15.97 16.15
CA LEU A 113 -12.13 16.07 16.54
C LEU A 113 -11.22 16.02 15.32
N THR A 114 -10.28 16.95 15.23
CA THR A 114 -9.31 17.04 14.14
C THR A 114 -7.90 17.11 14.70
N LEU A 115 -7.03 16.24 14.19
CA LEU A 115 -5.59 16.27 14.38
C LEU A 115 -4.95 16.93 13.16
N GLY A 116 -4.34 18.08 13.36
CA GLY A 116 -3.61 18.76 12.30
C GLY A 116 -2.22 19.21 12.69
N GLY A 117 -1.49 19.75 11.72
CA GLY A 117 -0.14 20.23 11.95
C GLY A 117 0.67 20.42 10.67
N ASP A 118 1.80 21.10 10.84
CA ASP A 118 2.77 21.37 9.78
C ASP A 118 4.07 20.65 10.12
N LEU A 119 4.32 19.54 9.44
CA LEU A 119 5.39 18.60 9.72
C LEU A 119 6.45 18.61 8.63
N LYS A 120 7.70 18.68 9.05
CA LYS A 120 8.89 18.56 8.20
C LYS A 120 9.46 17.15 8.28
N ILE A 121 9.72 16.54 7.13
CA ILE A 121 10.45 15.29 6.99
C ILE A 121 11.95 15.59 6.93
N GLY A 122 12.74 15.00 7.83
CA GLY A 122 14.18 14.95 7.69
C GLY A 122 14.62 13.88 6.68
N ARG A 123 15.77 14.09 6.02
CA ARG A 123 16.36 13.12 5.08
C ARG A 123 16.38 11.71 5.66
N THR A 124 15.79 10.78 4.92
CA THR A 124 15.53 9.41 5.34
C THR A 124 16.01 8.44 4.29
N LEU A 125 16.76 7.43 4.71
CA LEU A 125 17.26 6.40 3.81
C LEU A 125 16.24 5.27 3.67
N LEU A 126 15.91 4.87 2.44
CA LEU A 126 15.17 3.63 2.19
C LEU A 126 16.11 2.44 2.40
N ARG A 127 15.88 1.66 3.45
CA ARG A 127 16.70 0.49 3.83
C ARG A 127 16.11 -0.80 3.30
N ARG A 128 16.09 -0.96 1.97
CA ARG A 128 15.69 -2.20 1.30
C ARG A 128 16.78 -2.70 0.37
N LYS A 129 16.91 -4.02 0.26
CA LYS A 129 17.86 -4.67 -0.67
C LYS A 129 17.18 -5.12 -1.96
N ASP A 130 15.86 -5.01 -2.03
CA ASP A 130 15.04 -5.53 -3.11
C ASP A 130 15.01 -4.57 -4.31
N GLU A 131 14.62 -5.12 -5.47
CA GLU A 131 14.30 -4.36 -6.67
C GLU A 131 13.01 -3.52 -6.50
N LEU A 132 12.81 -2.55 -7.39
CA LEU A 132 11.65 -1.65 -7.35
C LEU A 132 10.32 -2.41 -7.45
N SER A 133 10.27 -3.48 -8.23
CA SER A 133 9.08 -4.34 -8.40
C SER A 133 8.58 -4.88 -7.05
N SER A 134 9.45 -5.53 -6.27
CA SER A 134 9.11 -6.06 -4.95
C SER A 134 8.66 -4.97 -3.98
N ILE A 135 9.26 -3.79 -4.06
CA ILE A 135 8.87 -2.63 -3.24
C ILE A 135 7.44 -2.19 -3.55
N LEU A 136 7.08 -2.11 -4.84
CA LEU A 136 5.75 -1.74 -5.29
C LEU A 136 4.71 -2.81 -4.92
N LEU A 137 5.03 -4.10 -5.07
CA LEU A 137 4.12 -5.18 -4.67
C LEU A 137 3.77 -5.12 -3.18
N ASP A 138 4.76 -4.93 -2.30
CA ASP A 138 4.50 -4.80 -0.86
C ASP A 138 3.63 -3.59 -0.52
N TRP A 139 3.81 -2.49 -1.25
CA TRP A 139 3.01 -1.29 -1.07
C TRP A 139 1.54 -1.53 -1.44
N PHE A 140 1.28 -2.18 -2.58
CA PHE A 140 -0.08 -2.52 -3.01
C PHE A 140 -0.73 -3.64 -2.18
N ALA A 141 0.06 -4.60 -1.67
CA ALA A 141 -0.43 -5.71 -0.86
C ALA A 141 -0.89 -5.27 0.54
N LYS A 142 -0.32 -4.20 1.08
CA LYS A 142 -0.71 -3.64 2.39
C LYS A 142 -1.99 -2.82 2.30
N ARG A 143 -3.14 -3.48 2.12
CA ARG A 143 -4.43 -2.85 2.47
C ARG A 143 -4.55 -2.77 3.99
N ARG A 144 -4.65 -1.54 4.51
CA ARG A 144 -5.06 -1.29 5.90
C ARG A 144 -6.46 -1.85 6.11
N ARG A 145 -6.65 -2.61 7.18
CA ARG A 145 -7.99 -2.89 7.71
C ARG A 145 -8.66 -1.55 8.04
N PRO A 146 -9.96 -1.37 7.75
CA PRO A 146 -10.68 -0.21 8.24
C PRO A 146 -10.56 -0.21 9.77
N ALA A 147 -10.04 0.89 10.32
CA ALA A 147 -10.04 1.09 11.76
C ALA A 147 -11.51 1.16 12.19
N THR A 148 -11.93 0.23 13.06
CA THR A 148 -13.29 0.19 13.61
C THR A 148 -13.51 1.24 14.70
N ALA A 149 -12.44 1.98 15.05
CA ALA A 149 -12.46 3.01 16.08
C ALA A 149 -12.67 4.39 15.44
N THR A 150 -13.47 5.22 16.10
CA THR A 150 -13.63 6.65 15.80
C THR A 150 -12.30 7.35 16.08
N LEU A 151 -11.51 7.55 15.03
CA LEU A 151 -10.29 8.33 15.06
C LEU A 151 -10.59 9.76 14.60
N PRO A 152 -9.82 10.77 15.06
CA PRO A 152 -10.03 12.15 14.63
C PRO A 152 -9.79 12.32 13.13
N ASN A 153 -10.43 13.33 12.56
CA ASN A 153 -10.12 13.85 11.24
C ASN A 153 -8.65 14.28 11.17
N LEU A 154 -8.10 14.29 9.96
CA LEU A 154 -6.72 14.65 9.67
C LEU A 154 -6.69 15.98 8.92
N ASP A 155 -5.76 16.86 9.30
CA ASP A 155 -5.40 18.09 8.58
C ASP A 155 -3.89 18.34 8.70
N ILE A 156 -3.10 17.48 8.04
CA ILE A 156 -1.65 17.43 8.25
C ILE A 156 -0.94 17.83 6.97
N ARG A 157 -0.17 18.92 7.02
CA ARG A 157 0.79 19.27 5.97
C ARG A 157 2.13 18.62 6.28
N VAL A 158 2.72 18.01 5.26
CA VAL A 158 3.99 17.32 5.34
C VAL A 158 4.88 17.78 4.22
N GLU A 159 6.03 18.36 4.57
CA GLU A 159 7.00 18.85 3.59
C GLU A 159 8.41 18.30 3.86
N GLY A 160 9.19 18.12 2.80
CA GLY A 160 10.60 17.80 2.93
C GLY A 160 11.32 17.84 1.59
N ASP A 161 12.37 18.65 1.52
CA ASP A 161 13.29 18.66 0.40
C ASP A 161 14.28 17.49 0.51
N ARG A 162 14.44 16.72 -0.57
CA ARG A 162 15.26 15.48 -0.62
C ARG A 162 15.01 14.59 0.61
N ALA A 163 13.73 14.51 0.99
CA ALA A 163 13.21 13.84 2.17
C ALA A 163 13.53 12.35 2.16
N ILE A 164 13.49 11.71 0.99
CA ILE A 164 13.77 10.29 0.85
C ILE A 164 14.97 10.12 -0.07
N ASP A 165 15.97 9.39 0.40
CA ASP A 165 17.14 8.98 -0.36
C ASP A 165 17.14 7.46 -0.44
N ALA A 166 16.80 6.96 -1.61
CA ALA A 166 16.70 5.54 -1.86
C ALA A 166 18.00 5.09 -2.53
N ARG A 167 18.75 4.18 -1.88
CA ARG A 167 20.05 3.72 -2.38
C ARG A 167 20.28 2.25 -2.06
N ASN A 168 20.35 1.41 -3.09
CA ASN A 168 20.80 0.03 -3.01
C ASN A 168 21.45 -0.38 -4.36
N ALA A 169 21.66 -1.68 -4.59
CA ALA A 169 22.27 -2.20 -5.82
C ALA A 169 21.42 -1.98 -7.08
N PHE A 170 20.11 -1.80 -6.91
CA PHE A 170 19.12 -1.72 -7.99
C PHE A 170 18.54 -0.32 -8.17
N LEU A 171 18.62 0.57 -7.18
CA LEU A 171 18.06 1.91 -7.27
C LEU A 171 18.92 2.95 -6.54
N ARG A 172 18.99 4.15 -7.10
CA ARG A 172 19.58 5.34 -6.51
C ARG A 172 18.78 6.57 -6.94
N PHE A 173 17.90 7.07 -6.09
CA PHE A 173 17.16 8.31 -6.38
C PHE A 173 16.84 9.09 -5.10
N GLN A 174 16.57 10.38 -5.26
CA GLN A 174 16.13 11.27 -4.19
C GLN A 174 14.74 11.79 -4.50
N THR A 175 13.93 12.01 -3.46
CA THR A 175 12.60 12.60 -3.62
C THR A 175 12.33 13.74 -2.66
N SER A 176 11.64 14.75 -3.16
CA SER A 176 11.06 15.84 -2.37
C SER A 176 9.55 15.63 -2.25
N VAL A 177 8.99 16.01 -1.11
CA VAL A 177 7.60 15.71 -0.74
C VAL A 177 6.93 16.98 -0.26
N PHE A 178 5.76 17.30 -0.80
CA PHE A 178 4.91 18.40 -0.38
C PHE A 178 3.46 17.91 -0.41
N LEU A 179 2.95 17.44 0.72
CA LEU A 179 1.66 16.77 0.81
C LEU A 179 0.78 17.38 1.89
N HIS A 180 -0.52 17.39 1.65
CA HIS A 180 -1.55 17.76 2.61
C HIS A 180 -2.52 16.58 2.74
N VAL A 181 -2.53 15.97 3.91
CA VAL A 181 -3.37 14.83 4.27
C VAL A 181 -4.62 15.34 4.96
N THR A 182 -5.78 14.98 4.40
CA THR A 182 -7.10 15.42 4.89
C THR A 182 -8.04 14.22 5.11
N GLY A 183 -9.23 14.46 5.66
CA GLY A 183 -10.27 13.44 5.79
C GLY A 183 -10.11 12.57 7.04
N THR A 184 -10.56 11.31 7.01
CA THR A 184 -10.48 10.42 8.18
C THR A 184 -9.36 9.40 8.01
N PRO A 185 -8.84 8.78 9.09
CA PRO A 185 -7.89 7.68 8.95
C PRO A 185 -8.44 6.45 8.19
N ALA A 186 -9.76 6.30 8.12
CA ALA A 186 -10.43 5.25 7.35
C ALA A 186 -10.58 5.62 5.86
N GLN A 187 -10.77 6.91 5.57
CA GLN A 187 -10.91 7.46 4.23
C GLN A 187 -10.09 8.76 4.11
N PRO A 188 -8.75 8.64 3.96
CA PRO A 188 -7.89 9.79 3.84
C PRO A 188 -7.93 10.37 2.43
N GLY A 189 -7.85 11.69 2.33
CA GLY A 189 -7.53 12.41 1.11
C GLY A 189 -6.09 12.89 1.08
N LEU A 190 -5.59 13.18 -0.11
CA LEU A 190 -4.22 13.64 -0.32
C LEU A 190 -4.17 14.70 -1.42
N VAL A 191 -3.56 15.83 -1.11
CA VAL A 191 -3.31 16.92 -2.07
C VAL A 191 -1.83 17.28 -2.05
N GLY A 192 -1.25 17.57 -3.21
CA GLY A 192 0.14 18.02 -3.32
C GLY A 192 0.94 17.20 -4.31
N LYS A 193 2.25 17.06 -4.07
CA LYS A 193 3.17 16.43 -5.00
C LYS A 193 4.35 15.73 -4.33
N ILE A 194 4.87 14.74 -5.05
CA ILE A 194 6.16 14.09 -4.81
C ILE A 194 6.99 14.27 -6.08
N GLU A 195 8.21 14.76 -5.92
CA GLU A 195 9.13 15.04 -7.02
C GLU A 195 10.33 14.11 -6.90
N LEU A 196 10.69 13.43 -7.98
CA LEU A 196 11.90 12.63 -8.10
C LEU A 196 12.99 13.50 -8.73
N SER A 197 14.17 13.52 -8.12
CA SER A 197 15.30 14.29 -8.62
C SER A 197 15.85 13.69 -9.93
N GLU A 198 16.23 14.57 -10.85
CA GLU A 198 16.97 14.22 -12.06
C GLU A 198 18.28 13.49 -11.74
N GLY A 199 18.68 12.56 -12.60
CA GLY A 199 19.90 11.75 -12.42
C GLY A 199 19.74 10.62 -11.40
N GLY A 200 18.52 10.39 -10.92
CA GLY A 200 18.15 9.15 -10.25
C GLY A 200 18.18 7.97 -11.22
N GLU A 201 18.34 6.76 -10.72
CA GLU A 201 18.30 5.53 -11.52
C GLU A 201 17.60 4.40 -10.76
N PHE A 202 17.01 3.48 -11.50
CA PHE A 202 16.51 2.22 -10.95
C PHE A 202 16.61 1.10 -11.98
N THR A 203 16.58 -0.14 -11.50
CA THR A 203 16.55 -1.35 -12.31
C THR A 203 15.17 -1.97 -12.22
N PHE A 204 14.59 -2.30 -13.36
CA PHE A 204 13.30 -2.98 -13.46
C PHE A 204 13.40 -4.03 -14.55
N GLN A 205 13.06 -5.28 -14.22
CA GLN A 205 13.17 -6.44 -15.12
C GLN A 205 14.58 -6.58 -15.73
N GLY A 206 15.62 -6.30 -14.94
CA GLY A 206 17.03 -6.37 -15.39
C GLY A 206 17.50 -5.19 -16.26
N VAL A 207 16.62 -4.27 -16.65
CA VAL A 207 16.97 -3.07 -17.42
C VAL A 207 17.16 -1.88 -16.48
N ARG A 208 18.24 -1.12 -16.68
CA ARG A 208 18.49 0.12 -15.95
C ARG A 208 17.80 1.29 -16.63
N TYR A 209 17.10 2.07 -15.82
CA TYR A 209 16.41 3.30 -16.19
C TYR A 209 17.04 4.47 -15.46
N ASP A 210 17.41 5.50 -16.21
CA ASP A 210 17.77 6.82 -15.71
C ASP A 210 16.50 7.69 -15.67
N ILE A 211 16.32 8.43 -14.57
CA ILE A 211 15.20 9.34 -14.33
C ILE A 211 15.61 10.72 -14.81
N ASP A 212 14.99 11.19 -15.90
CA ASP A 212 15.15 12.56 -16.37
C ASP A 212 14.26 13.50 -15.55
N SER A 213 13.01 13.11 -15.33
CA SER A 213 12.09 13.84 -14.45
C SER A 213 11.02 12.91 -13.90
N GLY A 214 10.61 13.10 -12.65
CA GLY A 214 9.45 12.40 -12.12
C GLY A 214 8.60 13.26 -11.22
N LEU A 215 7.31 13.32 -11.52
CA LEU A 215 6.32 14.05 -10.75
C LEU A 215 5.12 13.14 -10.47
N ILE A 216 4.74 13.06 -9.21
CA ILE A 216 3.51 12.40 -8.77
C ILE A 216 2.65 13.49 -8.12
N THR A 217 1.50 13.79 -8.68
CA THR A 217 0.56 14.77 -8.12
C THR A 217 -0.65 14.08 -7.51
N PHE A 218 -1.19 14.69 -6.47
CA PHE A 218 -2.44 14.32 -5.84
C PHE A 218 -3.32 15.56 -5.75
N SER A 219 -4.58 15.44 -6.12
CA SER A 219 -5.48 16.60 -6.23
C SER A 219 -6.81 16.40 -5.51
N ASP A 220 -7.04 15.25 -4.88
CA ASP A 220 -8.31 14.91 -4.26
C ASP A 220 -8.21 14.94 -2.72
N PRO A 221 -8.90 15.87 -2.04
CA PRO A 221 -8.89 15.96 -0.58
C PRO A 221 -9.75 14.88 0.10
N THR A 222 -10.36 13.97 -0.65
CA THR A 222 -11.23 12.89 -0.15
C THR A 222 -10.77 11.48 -0.53
N GLN A 223 -9.83 11.37 -1.48
CA GLN A 223 -9.29 10.10 -1.96
C GLN A 223 -7.79 10.22 -2.28
N ILE A 224 -7.09 9.08 -2.26
CA ILE A 224 -5.69 9.02 -2.69
C ILE A 224 -5.64 8.47 -4.12
N VAL A 225 -5.70 9.38 -5.09
CA VAL A 225 -5.57 9.05 -6.52
C VAL A 225 -4.32 9.75 -7.08
N PRO A 226 -3.23 9.02 -7.33
CA PRO A 226 -2.01 9.60 -7.88
C PRO A 226 -2.19 9.89 -9.38
N ASN A 227 -1.71 11.03 -9.83
CA ASN A 227 -1.45 11.32 -11.24
C ASN A 227 0.06 11.37 -11.47
N LEU A 228 0.52 10.56 -12.41
CA LEU A 228 1.92 10.31 -12.69
C LEU A 228 2.35 11.04 -13.96
N ASP A 229 3.53 11.64 -13.93
CA ASP A 229 4.30 12.10 -15.09
C ASP A 229 5.77 11.73 -14.85
N LEU A 230 6.22 10.62 -15.41
CA LEU A 230 7.61 10.17 -15.35
C LEU A 230 8.22 10.16 -16.75
N ARG A 231 9.43 10.67 -16.85
CA ARG A 231 10.27 10.59 -18.06
C ARG A 231 11.54 9.84 -17.70
N LEU A 232 11.73 8.74 -18.39
CA LEU A 232 12.82 7.80 -18.13
C LEU A 232 13.58 7.56 -19.42
N ARG A 233 14.87 7.25 -19.28
CA ARG A 233 15.71 6.72 -20.36
C ARG A 233 16.27 5.37 -19.99
N ALA A 234 16.28 4.46 -20.94
CA ALA A 234 16.92 3.16 -20.81
C ALA A 234 17.87 2.95 -21.98
N ARG A 235 18.95 2.22 -21.72
CA ARG A 235 19.87 1.78 -22.77
C ARG A 235 19.92 0.28 -22.79
N VAL A 236 19.56 -0.30 -23.93
CA VAL A 236 19.59 -1.74 -24.18
C VAL A 236 20.39 -1.96 -25.46
N ASP A 237 21.54 -2.64 -25.34
CA ASP A 237 22.52 -2.79 -26.41
C ASP A 237 22.95 -1.44 -27.03
N VAL A 238 22.55 -1.21 -28.29
CA VAL A 238 22.83 0.01 -29.07
C VAL A 238 21.66 1.00 -29.06
N TYR A 239 20.52 0.64 -28.47
CA TYR A 239 19.30 1.44 -28.47
C TYR A 239 19.22 2.35 -27.26
N GLU A 240 18.97 3.64 -27.49
CA GLU A 240 18.48 4.56 -26.47
C GLU A 240 16.96 4.58 -26.55
N ILE A 241 16.29 4.34 -25.42
CA ILE A 241 14.84 4.21 -25.32
C ILE A 241 14.34 5.27 -24.35
N TRP A 242 13.41 6.11 -24.80
CA TRP A 242 12.69 7.05 -23.95
C TRP A 242 11.33 6.45 -23.56
N VAL A 243 11.03 6.49 -22.27
CA VAL A 243 9.79 5.98 -21.69
C VAL A 243 9.12 7.12 -20.95
N ASN A 244 7.96 7.55 -21.44
CA ASN A 244 7.12 8.52 -20.78
C ASN A 244 5.90 7.80 -20.18
N LEU A 245 5.73 7.87 -18.88
CA LEU A 245 4.58 7.30 -18.18
C LEU A 245 3.70 8.44 -17.69
N SER A 246 2.50 8.56 -18.25
CA SER A 246 1.54 9.60 -17.87
C SER A 246 0.16 9.02 -17.60
N GLY A 247 -0.50 9.47 -16.53
CA GLY A 247 -1.90 9.12 -16.26
C GLY A 247 -2.25 9.03 -14.78
N SER A 248 -3.52 8.71 -14.50
CA SER A 248 -4.08 8.76 -13.15
C SER A 248 -4.56 7.40 -12.69
N GLY A 249 -4.27 7.05 -11.43
CA GLY A 249 -4.72 5.84 -10.77
C GLY A 249 -4.35 4.56 -11.55
N ASP A 250 -5.36 3.86 -12.03
CA ASP A 250 -5.25 2.61 -12.81
C ASP A 250 -5.06 2.83 -14.32
N ARG A 251 -5.13 4.09 -14.80
CA ARG A 251 -5.02 4.45 -16.21
C ARG A 251 -3.70 5.15 -16.52
N ILE A 252 -2.60 4.41 -16.39
CA ILE A 252 -1.26 4.88 -16.77
C ILE A 252 -1.02 4.47 -18.22
N ILE A 253 -0.70 5.44 -19.08
CA ILE A 253 -0.44 5.22 -20.50
C ILE A 253 1.06 5.40 -20.74
N PRO A 254 1.79 4.34 -21.15
CA PRO A 254 3.18 4.46 -21.56
C PRO A 254 3.27 4.98 -23.01
N THR A 255 4.16 5.94 -23.23
CA THR A 255 4.60 6.35 -24.57
C THR A 255 6.07 6.02 -24.71
N LEU A 256 6.41 5.27 -25.76
CA LEU A 256 7.72 4.68 -25.97
C LEU A 256 8.30 5.18 -27.29
N SER A 257 9.58 5.55 -27.28
CA SER A 257 10.34 5.86 -28.48
C SER A 257 11.76 5.36 -28.36
N SER A 258 12.43 5.08 -29.48
CA SER A 258 13.80 4.58 -29.51
C SER A 258 14.62 5.22 -30.63
N ASP A 259 15.94 5.23 -30.44
CA ASP A 259 16.93 5.57 -31.44
C ASP A 259 18.02 4.47 -31.47
N PRO A 260 18.22 3.76 -32.61
CA PRO A 260 17.45 3.80 -33.86
C PRO A 260 15.95 3.47 -33.71
N PRO A 261 15.06 3.91 -34.63
CA PRO A 261 13.61 3.76 -34.46
C PRO A 261 13.16 2.30 -34.56
N LEU A 262 12.42 1.85 -33.55
CA LEU A 262 11.76 0.54 -33.48
C LEU A 262 10.24 0.67 -33.38
N SER A 263 9.53 -0.41 -33.70
CA SER A 263 8.10 -0.52 -33.41
C SER A 263 7.82 -0.58 -31.90
N GLN A 264 6.61 -0.20 -31.46
CA GLN A 264 6.25 -0.27 -30.03
C GLN A 264 6.40 -1.69 -29.46
N GLU A 265 6.02 -2.71 -30.24
CA GLU A 265 6.13 -4.12 -29.83
C GLU A 265 7.58 -4.54 -29.60
N GLU A 266 8.51 -4.11 -30.46
CA GLU A 266 9.94 -4.36 -30.31
C GLU A 266 10.53 -3.64 -29.10
N ILE A 267 10.12 -2.39 -28.83
CA ILE A 267 10.56 -1.65 -27.64
C ILE A 267 10.08 -2.38 -26.37
N VAL A 268 8.81 -2.78 -26.32
CA VAL A 268 8.25 -3.52 -25.18
C VAL A 268 8.99 -4.84 -24.98
N ALA A 269 9.24 -5.59 -26.06
CA ALA A 269 10.00 -6.83 -25.99
C ALA A 269 11.40 -6.59 -25.43
N LEU A 270 12.14 -5.61 -25.96
CA LEU A 270 13.48 -5.25 -25.50
C LEU A 270 13.51 -4.88 -24.00
N LEU A 271 12.56 -4.08 -23.54
CA LEU A 271 12.48 -3.69 -22.13
C LEU A 271 12.07 -4.85 -21.21
N ALA A 272 11.31 -5.84 -21.72
CA ALA A 272 10.87 -7.01 -20.96
C ALA A 272 11.93 -8.11 -20.86
N THR A 273 12.75 -8.30 -21.90
CA THR A 273 13.77 -9.36 -21.99
C THR A 273 15.19 -8.85 -21.75
N GLY A 274 15.42 -7.54 -21.82
CA GLY A 274 16.73 -6.91 -21.81
C GLY A 274 17.59 -7.18 -23.06
N HIS A 275 17.05 -7.82 -24.10
CA HIS A 275 17.76 -8.21 -25.34
C HIS A 275 16.81 -8.30 -26.55
N ARG A 276 17.31 -8.17 -27.79
CA ARG A 276 16.48 -8.14 -29.00
C ARG A 276 15.72 -9.45 -29.25
N ALA A 277 14.42 -9.36 -29.55
CA ALA A 277 13.59 -10.53 -29.90
C ALA A 277 14.06 -11.27 -31.18
N SER A 278 14.83 -10.61 -32.07
CA SER A 278 15.32 -11.23 -33.31
C SER A 278 16.62 -12.00 -33.18
N ASP A 279 17.35 -11.88 -32.06
CA ASP A 279 18.45 -12.81 -31.77
C ASP A 279 17.91 -14.19 -31.37
N THR A 280 16.61 -14.26 -31.06
CA THR A 280 15.84 -15.48 -30.94
C THR A 280 15.26 -15.90 -32.30
N SER A 281 16.09 -15.94 -33.35
CA SER A 281 15.76 -16.62 -34.60
C SER A 281 16.12 -18.12 -34.54
N SER A 282 15.66 -18.79 -33.48
CA SER A 282 15.29 -20.21 -33.55
C SER A 282 14.43 -20.55 -32.33
N SER A 283 13.14 -20.78 -32.61
CA SER A 283 12.08 -21.18 -31.68
C SER A 283 11.51 -20.10 -30.73
N SER A 284 10.24 -19.77 -30.96
CA SER A 284 9.28 -19.37 -29.91
C SER A 284 9.20 -17.88 -29.49
N GLY A 285 9.28 -16.95 -30.45
CA GLY A 285 9.00 -15.52 -30.25
C GLY A 285 7.58 -15.15 -29.81
N GLY A 286 6.61 -16.07 -29.86
CA GLY A 286 5.25 -15.90 -29.31
C GLY A 286 5.06 -16.41 -27.87
N ASN A 287 6.05 -17.12 -27.32
CA ASN A 287 5.88 -17.88 -26.06
C ASN A 287 6.41 -17.13 -24.82
N LEU A 288 7.32 -16.16 -24.98
CA LEU A 288 7.94 -15.47 -23.84
C LEU A 288 7.05 -14.33 -23.32
N ALA A 289 6.52 -13.46 -24.19
CA ALA A 289 5.62 -12.38 -23.80
C ALA A 289 4.33 -12.92 -23.12
N SER A 290 3.80 -14.03 -23.61
CA SER A 290 2.64 -14.71 -23.03
C SER A 290 2.97 -15.43 -21.71
N SER A 291 4.15 -16.03 -21.56
CA SER A 291 4.59 -16.68 -20.31
C SER A 291 4.92 -15.70 -19.17
N ILE A 292 5.44 -14.51 -19.52
CA ILE A 292 5.74 -13.44 -18.55
C ILE A 292 4.42 -12.77 -18.12
N LEU A 293 3.52 -12.48 -19.06
CA LEU A 293 2.18 -12.01 -18.74
C LEU A 293 1.37 -13.05 -17.95
N SER A 294 1.48 -14.35 -18.25
CA SER A 294 0.74 -15.40 -17.53
C SER A 294 1.30 -15.72 -16.14
N SER A 295 2.61 -15.57 -15.91
CA SER A 295 3.20 -15.75 -14.59
C SER A 295 2.96 -14.53 -13.69
N SER A 296 3.10 -13.31 -14.23
CA SER A 296 2.86 -12.08 -13.48
C SER A 296 1.37 -11.78 -13.24
N LEU A 297 0.49 -12.00 -14.25
CA LEU A 297 -0.95 -11.94 -14.02
C LEU A 297 -1.43 -13.17 -13.25
N GLY A 298 -0.82 -14.33 -13.45
CA GLY A 298 -1.14 -15.56 -12.71
C GLY A 298 -1.04 -15.33 -11.22
N GLU A 299 0.10 -14.89 -10.70
CA GLU A 299 0.29 -14.67 -9.25
C GLU A 299 -0.53 -13.49 -8.70
N VAL A 300 -0.72 -12.42 -9.47
CA VAL A 300 -1.52 -11.25 -9.07
C VAL A 300 -3.02 -11.53 -9.10
N LEU A 301 -3.51 -12.31 -10.07
CA LEU A 301 -4.89 -12.77 -10.15
C LEU A 301 -5.14 -13.92 -9.19
N ASP A 302 -4.17 -14.78 -8.88
CA ASP A 302 -4.29 -15.79 -7.83
C ASP A 302 -4.54 -15.11 -6.47
N GLN A 303 -3.83 -14.01 -6.17
CA GLN A 303 -4.03 -13.23 -4.94
C GLN A 303 -5.28 -12.32 -4.97
N ARG A 304 -5.66 -11.76 -6.13
CA ARG A 304 -6.86 -10.91 -6.27
C ARG A 304 -8.16 -11.71 -6.39
N ALA A 305 -8.12 -12.88 -7.02
CA ALA A 305 -9.28 -13.76 -7.10
C ALA A 305 -9.57 -14.42 -5.75
N ARG A 306 -8.54 -14.82 -4.96
CA ARG A 306 -8.71 -15.26 -3.54
C ARG A 306 -9.37 -14.20 -2.65
N SER A 307 -9.26 -12.91 -2.99
CA SER A 307 -9.77 -11.80 -2.18
C SER A 307 -11.11 -11.23 -2.64
N LEU A 308 -11.55 -11.50 -3.87
CA LEU A 308 -12.86 -11.06 -4.42
C LEU A 308 -13.83 -12.21 -4.67
N LEU A 309 -13.32 -13.42 -4.90
CA LEU A 309 -14.07 -14.66 -5.01
C LEU A 309 -13.52 -15.61 -3.94
N ALA A 310 -14.35 -16.43 -3.30
CA ALA A 310 -13.88 -17.35 -2.27
C ALA A 310 -13.12 -18.54 -2.88
N VAL A 311 -12.18 -18.35 -3.78
CA VAL A 311 -11.51 -19.41 -4.56
C VAL A 311 -10.07 -19.53 -4.08
N ASP A 312 -9.54 -20.74 -3.91
CA ASP A 312 -8.25 -20.98 -3.26
C ASP A 312 -7.05 -20.93 -4.21
N GLN A 313 -7.27 -21.08 -5.51
CA GLN A 313 -6.22 -20.96 -6.52
C GLN A 313 -6.78 -20.57 -7.90
N VAL A 314 -6.09 -19.72 -8.64
CA VAL A 314 -6.39 -19.38 -10.05
C VAL A 314 -5.17 -19.65 -10.92
N ARG A 315 -5.35 -20.50 -11.94
CA ARG A 315 -4.33 -20.83 -12.94
C ARG A 315 -4.75 -20.31 -14.31
N ILE A 316 -3.80 -19.75 -15.06
CA ILE A 316 -4.02 -19.32 -16.44
C ILE A 316 -3.04 -20.09 -17.32
N ASP A 317 -3.59 -20.88 -18.25
CA ASP A 317 -2.84 -21.66 -19.22
C ASP A 317 -3.00 -20.97 -20.60
N PRO A 318 -2.02 -20.16 -21.05
CA PRO A 318 -2.15 -19.31 -22.25
C PRO A 318 -2.08 -20.09 -23.58
N PHE A 319 -1.79 -21.40 -23.54
CA PHE A 319 -1.70 -22.27 -24.70
C PHE A 319 -2.71 -23.42 -24.57
N SER A 320 -3.97 -23.12 -24.88
CA SER A 320 -5.03 -24.12 -25.06
C SER A 320 -5.41 -24.17 -26.55
N GLU A 321 -5.11 -25.30 -27.20
CA GLU A 321 -5.49 -25.58 -28.58
C GLU A 321 -7.02 -25.65 -28.68
N SER A 322 -7.61 -24.80 -29.50
CA SER A 322 -9.04 -24.86 -29.85
C SER A 322 -9.26 -25.80 -31.02
N ASP A 323 -10.45 -26.38 -31.16
CA ASP A 323 -10.80 -27.26 -32.30
C ASP A 323 -10.67 -26.55 -33.67
N ALA A 324 -10.51 -25.22 -33.67
CA ALA A 324 -10.28 -24.37 -34.84
C ALA A 324 -8.79 -23.99 -35.09
N GLY A 325 -7.83 -24.60 -34.37
CA GLY A 325 -6.39 -24.41 -34.60
C GLY A 325 -5.83 -23.03 -34.22
N SER A 326 -6.58 -22.22 -33.46
CA SER A 326 -6.16 -20.90 -32.98
C SER A 326 -5.80 -20.96 -31.49
N PRO A 327 -4.69 -20.34 -31.03
CA PRO A 327 -4.30 -20.35 -29.62
C PRO A 327 -5.30 -19.53 -28.79
N THR A 328 -5.86 -20.15 -27.76
CA THR A 328 -6.80 -19.49 -26.83
C THR A 328 -6.28 -19.59 -25.40
N ALA A 329 -6.56 -18.58 -24.59
CA ALA A 329 -6.23 -18.59 -23.17
C ALA A 329 -7.30 -19.37 -22.39
N ARG A 330 -6.86 -20.30 -21.53
CA ARG A 330 -7.70 -21.06 -20.61
C ARG A 330 -7.51 -20.57 -19.18
N VAL A 331 -8.61 -20.36 -18.47
CA VAL A 331 -8.62 -19.98 -17.05
C VAL A 331 -9.15 -21.14 -16.24
N THR A 332 -8.41 -21.57 -15.22
CA THR A 332 -8.81 -22.59 -14.25
C THR A 332 -8.98 -21.96 -12.88
N LEU A 333 -10.19 -22.02 -12.33
CA LEU A 333 -10.51 -21.60 -10.97
C LEU A 333 -10.58 -22.84 -10.08
N VAL A 334 -9.81 -22.89 -9.00
CA VAL A 334 -9.74 -24.04 -8.09
C VAL A 334 -10.15 -23.61 -6.69
N LYS A 335 -11.13 -24.31 -6.10
CA LYS A 335 -11.55 -24.15 -4.71
C LYS A 335 -11.38 -25.44 -3.93
N GLN A 336 -10.62 -25.37 -2.85
CA GLN A 336 -10.43 -26.44 -1.88
C GLN A 336 -11.48 -26.29 -0.76
N LEU A 337 -12.50 -27.14 -0.79
CA LEU A 337 -13.55 -27.12 0.24
C LEU A 337 -13.09 -27.76 1.55
N THR A 338 -12.22 -28.78 1.47
CA THR A 338 -11.57 -29.43 2.62
C THR A 338 -10.16 -29.92 2.22
N PRO A 339 -9.30 -30.35 3.16
CA PRO A 339 -8.01 -30.99 2.83
C PRO A 339 -8.12 -32.17 1.86
N THR A 340 -9.28 -32.82 1.79
CA THR A 340 -9.53 -33.99 0.96
C THR A 340 -10.46 -33.72 -0.23
N TRP A 341 -11.02 -32.52 -0.39
CA TRP A 341 -11.98 -32.21 -1.45
C TRP A 341 -11.66 -30.91 -2.17
N THR A 342 -11.51 -31.00 -3.49
CA THR A 342 -11.21 -29.88 -4.38
C THR A 342 -12.18 -29.85 -5.55
N ILE A 343 -12.65 -28.65 -5.90
CA ILE A 343 -13.46 -28.37 -7.08
C ILE A 343 -12.64 -27.46 -7.99
N ALA A 344 -12.66 -27.71 -9.29
CA ALA A 344 -12.06 -26.85 -10.29
C ALA A 344 -13.03 -26.60 -11.45
N VAL A 345 -13.00 -25.38 -11.98
CA VAL A 345 -13.76 -24.96 -13.17
C VAL A 345 -12.77 -24.44 -14.19
N GLU A 346 -12.77 -25.04 -15.38
CA GLU A 346 -11.96 -24.59 -16.51
C GLU A 346 -12.85 -23.90 -17.54
N SER A 347 -12.43 -22.72 -18.00
CA SER A 347 -13.13 -21.95 -19.03
C SER A 347 -12.18 -21.39 -20.10
N ASN A 348 -12.60 -21.46 -21.36
CA ASN A 348 -11.89 -20.86 -22.49
C ASN A 348 -12.41 -19.43 -22.76
N LEU A 349 -11.50 -18.48 -23.00
CA LEU A 349 -11.83 -17.05 -23.21
C LEU A 349 -12.28 -16.70 -24.64
N ALA A 350 -12.36 -17.67 -25.56
CA ALA A 350 -12.82 -17.46 -26.93
C ALA A 350 -14.35 -17.41 -27.04
N SER A 351 -14.87 -16.98 -28.20
CA SER A 351 -16.29 -16.69 -28.47
C SER A 351 -17.28 -17.82 -28.18
N ASN A 352 -16.80 -19.05 -27.97
CA ASN A 352 -17.58 -20.17 -27.47
C ASN A 352 -17.21 -20.43 -26.00
N ARG A 353 -18.04 -19.94 -25.06
CA ARG A 353 -17.84 -20.17 -23.61
C ARG A 353 -18.06 -21.65 -23.31
N GLU A 354 -16.96 -22.39 -23.26
CA GLU A 354 -16.94 -23.80 -22.87
C GLU A 354 -16.46 -23.90 -21.42
N GLU A 355 -17.25 -24.57 -20.57
CA GLU A 355 -16.95 -24.76 -19.15
C GLU A 355 -16.83 -26.26 -18.84
N VAL A 356 -15.67 -26.68 -18.32
CA VAL A 356 -15.43 -28.05 -17.87
C VAL A 356 -15.33 -28.04 -16.35
N PHE A 357 -16.12 -28.90 -15.69
CA PHE A 357 -16.18 -28.98 -14.23
C PHE A 357 -15.46 -30.23 -13.73
N PHE A 358 -14.59 -30.05 -12.76
CA PHE A 358 -13.87 -31.14 -12.09
C PHE A 358 -14.14 -31.10 -10.59
N SER A 359 -14.38 -32.26 -9.99
CA SER A 359 -14.47 -32.41 -8.54
C SER A 359 -13.64 -33.63 -8.13
N ARG A 360 -12.65 -33.41 -7.27
CA ARG A 360 -11.72 -34.45 -6.81
C ARG A 360 -11.83 -34.66 -5.32
N TRP A 361 -12.02 -35.91 -4.93
CA TRP A 361 -12.09 -36.33 -3.54
C TRP A 361 -11.00 -37.35 -3.20
N ILE A 362 -10.16 -37.05 -2.23
CA ILE A 362 -9.16 -37.98 -1.69
C ILE A 362 -9.85 -38.85 -0.64
N LEU A 363 -10.00 -40.14 -0.93
CA LEU A 363 -10.63 -41.11 -0.05
C LEU A 363 -9.61 -41.79 0.87
N ALA A 364 -8.37 -41.94 0.40
CA ALA A 364 -7.23 -42.45 1.15
C ALA A 364 -5.92 -41.87 0.56
N PRO A 365 -4.76 -41.97 1.23
CA PRO A 365 -3.49 -41.39 0.75
C PRO A 365 -3.06 -41.76 -0.68
N GLN A 366 -3.65 -42.81 -1.26
CA GLN A 366 -3.38 -43.28 -2.62
C GLN A 366 -4.65 -43.46 -3.48
N VAL A 367 -5.84 -43.21 -2.93
CA VAL A 367 -7.12 -43.43 -3.62
C VAL A 367 -7.83 -42.10 -3.73
N TYR A 368 -8.17 -41.71 -4.96
CA TYR A 368 -8.98 -40.51 -5.20
C TYR A 368 -10.08 -40.78 -6.22
N LEU A 369 -11.22 -40.16 -5.98
CA LEU A 369 -12.38 -40.12 -6.86
C LEU A 369 -12.34 -38.80 -7.65
N GLU A 370 -12.55 -38.87 -8.95
CA GLU A 370 -12.59 -37.70 -9.83
C GLU A 370 -13.90 -37.72 -10.62
N LEU A 371 -14.72 -36.69 -10.43
CA LEU A 371 -15.94 -36.46 -11.17
C LEU A 371 -15.67 -35.32 -12.17
N THR A 372 -15.86 -35.60 -13.45
CA THR A 372 -15.62 -34.65 -14.53
C THR A 372 -16.88 -34.51 -15.38
N ARG A 373 -17.34 -33.28 -15.57
CA ARG A 373 -18.39 -32.96 -16.55
C ARG A 373 -17.73 -32.58 -17.87
N GLN A 374 -17.92 -33.40 -18.89
CA GLN A 374 -17.36 -33.20 -20.23
C GLN A 374 -18.11 -32.11 -21.01
N ARG A 375 -17.52 -31.70 -22.14
CA ARG A 375 -18.03 -30.61 -23.00
C ARG A 375 -19.42 -30.86 -23.56
N ASP A 376 -19.76 -32.13 -23.79
CA ASP A 376 -21.07 -32.58 -24.27
C ASP A 376 -22.14 -32.63 -23.16
N GLY A 377 -21.78 -32.21 -21.94
CA GLY A 377 -22.64 -32.24 -20.75
C GLY A 377 -22.70 -33.60 -20.06
N SER A 378 -22.00 -34.61 -20.57
CA SER A 378 -21.91 -35.93 -19.94
C SER A 378 -21.06 -35.88 -18.66
N TRP A 379 -21.36 -36.80 -17.73
CA TRP A 379 -20.63 -36.93 -16.48
C TRP A 379 -19.80 -38.21 -16.50
N THR A 380 -18.52 -38.06 -16.18
CA THR A 380 -17.57 -39.17 -16.05
C THR A 380 -17.08 -39.23 -14.62
N THR A 381 -17.05 -40.43 -14.04
CA THR A 381 -16.59 -40.67 -12.68
C THR A 381 -15.47 -41.69 -12.71
N ASP A 382 -14.27 -41.29 -12.31
CA ASP A 382 -13.08 -42.12 -12.28
C ASP A 382 -12.63 -42.37 -10.84
N LEU A 383 -12.36 -43.63 -10.49
CA LEU A 383 -11.65 -43.99 -9.27
C LEU A 383 -10.20 -44.31 -9.63
N ARG A 384 -9.25 -43.54 -9.09
CA ARG A 384 -7.83 -43.65 -9.43
C ARG A 384 -6.98 -44.02 -8.23
N LEU A 385 -6.02 -44.91 -8.47
CA LEU A 385 -5.02 -45.37 -7.49
C LEU A 385 -3.63 -44.88 -7.90
N ARG A 386 -2.96 -44.10 -7.06
CA ARG A 386 -1.58 -43.64 -7.30
C ARG A 386 -0.58 -44.57 -6.62
N LYS A 387 0.11 -45.42 -7.39
CA LYS A 387 1.30 -46.16 -6.90
C LYS A 387 2.56 -45.30 -7.06
N ARG A 388 3.40 -45.25 -6.01
CA ARG A 388 4.79 -44.76 -6.12
C ARG A 388 5.62 -45.86 -6.77
N TYR A 389 6.37 -45.53 -7.81
CA TYR A 389 7.47 -46.34 -8.32
C TYR A 389 8.77 -45.86 -7.72
#